data_AF-A0A4Q3YPB8-F1
#
_entry.id   AF-A0A4Q3YPB8-F1
#
_cell.length_a   1.000
_cell.length_b   1.000
_cell.length_c   1.000
_cell.angle_alpha   90.00
_cell.angle_beta   90.00
_cell.angle_gamma   90.00
#
_symmetry.space_group_name_H-M   'P 1'
#
loop_
_entity.id
_entity.type
_entity.pdbx_description
1 polymer ?
#
loop_
_entity_poly.entity_id
_entity_poly.type
_entity_poly.pdbx_seq_one_letter_code
_entity_poly.pdbx_strand_id
1 'polypeptide(L)'
;MTSKFNLNFSESFAEQFKATLNAKVDWNGISWQDMETAIGQNADKYRALWDRVTSTEKKGVFAHFSPCWTGIPLMGVSWAVSRRMYPLAAMLLLALLVLNLAFPGESGAARALGVAILVSFTHKNTYLRWIAHCIRRIDAQGLAGPERDAALREIGGLDQKSGWIAAGVLILAAVVVAVVFN
;
A
#
# COMPACT_ATOMS: atom_id res chain seq x y z
N MET A 1 2.07 30.22 9.36
CA MET A 1 1.08 29.99 8.28
C MET A 1 1.22 28.56 7.82
N THR A 2 0.34 27.67 8.26
CA THR A 2 0.29 26.28 7.82
C THR A 2 -0.43 26.22 6.47
N SER A 3 0.34 26.35 5.39
CA SER A 3 -0.16 25.95 4.07
C SER A 3 -0.39 24.45 4.12
N LYS A 4 -1.64 24.04 4.36
CA LYS A 4 -2.10 22.72 3.96
C LYS A 4 -2.06 22.76 2.43
N PHE A 5 -0.98 22.26 1.84
CA PHE A 5 -1.03 21.87 0.44
C PHE A 5 -2.06 20.76 0.38
N ASN A 6 -3.30 21.13 0.05
CA ASN A 6 -4.26 20.17 -0.42
C ASN A 6 -3.65 19.64 -1.73
N LEU A 7 -2.93 18.53 -1.64
CA LEU A 7 -2.79 17.63 -2.77
C LEU A 7 -4.22 17.32 -3.20
N ASN A 8 -4.74 18.11 -4.12
CA ASN A 8 -6.05 17.94 -4.72
C ASN A 8 -5.98 16.59 -5.42
N PHE A 9 -6.34 15.53 -4.71
CA PHE A 9 -6.67 14.22 -5.25
C PHE A 9 -7.98 14.37 -6.03
N SER A 10 -7.97 15.20 -7.08
CA SER A 10 -9.05 15.39 -8.04
C SER A 10 -9.16 14.25 -9.04
N GLU A 11 -8.20 13.30 -8.99
CA GLU A 11 -8.31 12.06 -9.73
C GLU A 11 -9.37 11.16 -9.10
N SER A 12 -10.24 10.67 -9.97
CA SER A 12 -11.21 9.65 -9.59
C SER A 12 -10.50 8.46 -8.95
N PHE A 13 -11.17 7.83 -7.98
CA PHE A 13 -10.73 6.60 -7.33
C PHE A 13 -10.27 5.53 -8.33
N ALA A 14 -10.87 5.48 -9.52
CA ALA A 14 -10.51 4.57 -10.60
C ALA A 14 -9.06 4.75 -11.12
N GLU A 15 -8.56 5.98 -11.21
CA GLU A 15 -7.17 6.23 -11.63
C GLU A 15 -6.16 5.83 -10.56
N GLN A 16 -6.49 6.08 -9.29
CA GLN A 16 -5.68 5.61 -8.16
C GLN A 16 -5.66 4.06 -8.09
N PHE A 17 -6.78 3.43 -8.44
CA PHE A 17 -6.88 1.97 -8.58
C PHE A 17 -5.99 1.44 -9.70
N LYS A 18 -6.06 2.05 -10.89
CA LYS A 18 -5.19 1.69 -12.02
C LYS A 18 -3.73 1.83 -11.63
N ALA A 19 -3.33 2.92 -10.98
CA ALA A 19 -1.95 3.12 -10.51
C ALA A 19 -1.49 2.04 -9.53
N THR A 20 -2.37 1.62 -8.61
CA THR A 20 -2.09 0.55 -7.65
C THR A 20 -1.92 -0.81 -8.34
N LEU A 21 -2.71 -1.06 -9.39
CA LEU A 21 -2.73 -2.32 -10.13
C LEU A 21 -1.75 -2.38 -11.31
N ASN A 22 -1.22 -1.24 -11.76
CA ASN A 22 -0.44 -1.19 -12.98
C ASN A 22 0.87 -1.96 -12.82
N ALA A 23 1.04 -3.01 -13.63
CA ALA A 23 2.21 -3.88 -13.56
C ALA A 23 3.48 -3.22 -14.12
N LYS A 24 3.32 -2.22 -15.00
CA LYS A 24 4.42 -1.47 -15.63
C LYS A 24 4.54 -0.10 -15.01
N VAL A 25 5.36 0.00 -13.97
CA VAL A 25 5.90 1.27 -13.52
C VAL A 25 7.16 1.53 -14.33
N ASP A 26 7.22 2.69 -14.97
CA ASP A 26 8.47 3.19 -15.50
C ASP A 26 9.26 3.79 -14.34
N TRP A 27 10.44 3.24 -14.08
CA TRP A 27 11.31 3.63 -12.96
C TRP A 27 12.30 4.71 -13.39
N ASN A 28 12.38 5.03 -14.68
CA ASN A 28 13.29 6.05 -15.19
C ASN A 28 12.95 7.41 -14.57
N GLY A 29 14.00 8.13 -14.17
CA GLY A 29 13.89 9.46 -13.55
C GLY A 29 13.52 9.47 -12.07
N ILE A 30 13.20 8.32 -11.46
CA ILE A 30 12.89 8.25 -10.02
C ILE A 30 14.14 7.80 -9.26
N SER A 31 14.67 8.66 -8.39
CA SER A 31 15.82 8.32 -7.57
C SER A 31 15.39 7.56 -6.30
N TRP A 32 16.33 6.80 -5.71
CA TRP A 32 16.09 6.24 -4.37
C TRP A 32 15.89 7.34 -3.32
N GLN A 33 16.54 8.50 -3.45
CA GLN A 33 16.41 9.59 -2.50
C GLN A 33 14.99 10.17 -2.48
N ASP A 34 14.33 10.25 -3.64
CA ASP A 34 12.92 10.63 -3.73
C ASP A 34 12.02 9.59 -3.05
N MET A 35 12.29 8.31 -3.30
CA MET A 35 11.59 7.20 -2.65
C MET A 35 11.76 7.22 -1.14
N GLU A 36 12.99 7.41 -0.65
CA GLU A 36 13.32 7.46 0.76
C GLU A 36 12.62 8.62 1.45
N THR A 37 12.64 9.81 0.82
CA THR A 37 11.94 10.99 1.31
C THR A 37 10.44 10.75 1.36
N ALA A 38 9.87 10.11 0.35
CA ALA A 38 8.45 9.81 0.30
C ALA A 38 8.03 8.74 1.31
N ILE A 39 8.72 7.60 1.35
CA ILE A 39 8.42 6.48 2.26
C ILE A 39 8.62 6.88 3.73
N GLY A 40 9.57 7.76 4.00
CA GLY A 40 9.90 8.28 5.32
C GLY A 40 10.41 7.18 6.26
N GLN A 41 9.83 7.13 7.46
CA GLN A 41 10.29 6.20 8.49
C GLN A 41 10.20 4.74 8.00
N ASN A 42 11.30 4.01 8.16
CA ASN A 42 11.51 2.64 7.68
C ASN A 42 11.74 2.48 6.17
N ALA A 43 12.23 3.51 5.46
CA ALA A 43 12.60 3.41 4.04
C ALA A 43 13.65 2.33 3.77
N ASP A 44 14.60 2.15 4.69
CA ASP A 44 15.60 1.07 4.71
C ASP A 44 15.01 -0.32 4.42
N LYS A 45 13.81 -0.63 4.95
CA LYS A 45 13.11 -1.92 4.76
C LYS A 45 12.65 -2.17 3.33
N TYR A 46 12.67 -1.15 2.47
CA TYR A 46 12.29 -1.21 1.07
C TYR A 46 13.50 -1.18 0.13
N ARG A 47 14.70 -0.86 0.63
CA ARG A 47 15.88 -0.66 -0.22
C ARG A 47 16.23 -1.89 -1.06
N ALA A 48 16.33 -3.06 -0.42
CA ALA A 48 16.64 -4.30 -1.11
C ALA A 48 15.54 -4.72 -2.12
N LEU A 49 14.29 -4.27 -1.94
CA LEU A 49 13.24 -4.49 -2.93
C LEU A 49 13.38 -3.48 -4.08
N TRP A 50 13.64 -2.21 -3.79
CA TRP A 50 13.92 -1.18 -4.79
C TRP A 50 15.04 -1.60 -5.74
N ASP A 51 16.20 -1.97 -5.21
CA ASP A 51 17.36 -2.41 -6.01
C ASP A 51 17.01 -3.64 -6.88
N ARG A 52 16.06 -4.47 -6.44
CA ARG A 52 15.56 -5.61 -7.24
C ARG A 52 14.63 -5.17 -8.37
N VAL A 53 13.70 -4.24 -8.13
CA VAL A 53 12.69 -3.85 -9.11
C VAL A 53 13.17 -2.81 -10.13
N THR A 54 14.23 -2.05 -9.83
CA THR A 54 14.82 -1.06 -10.75
C THR A 54 16.04 -1.57 -11.52
N SER A 55 16.55 -2.75 -11.16
CA SER A 55 17.66 -3.39 -11.87
C SER A 55 17.26 -3.75 -13.31
N THR A 56 18.19 -3.51 -14.25
CA THR A 56 18.04 -3.83 -15.67
C THR A 56 18.17 -5.32 -15.99
N GLU A 57 18.53 -6.15 -15.00
CA GLU A 57 18.65 -7.59 -15.18
C GLU A 57 17.25 -8.24 -15.26
N LYS A 58 17.10 -9.23 -16.15
CA LYS A 58 15.88 -10.04 -16.20
C LYS A 58 15.79 -10.88 -14.93
N LYS A 59 14.93 -10.46 -14.00
CA LYS A 59 14.66 -11.19 -12.77
C LYS A 59 13.34 -11.96 -12.87
N GLY A 60 13.31 -13.15 -12.28
CA GLY A 60 12.08 -13.96 -12.21
C GLY A 60 11.00 -13.31 -11.34
N VAL A 61 9.77 -13.80 -11.44
CA VAL A 61 8.58 -13.28 -10.73
C VAL A 61 8.79 -13.09 -9.21
N PHE A 62 9.62 -13.91 -8.58
CA PHE A 62 9.93 -13.83 -7.14
C PHE A 62 10.76 -12.61 -6.73
N ALA A 63 11.42 -11.93 -7.67
CA ALA A 63 12.21 -10.73 -7.36
C ALA A 63 11.35 -9.56 -6.89
N HIS A 64 10.06 -9.55 -7.24
CA HIS A 64 9.09 -8.57 -6.79
C HIS A 64 8.50 -8.89 -5.41
N PHE A 65 8.80 -10.06 -4.84
CA PHE A 65 8.29 -10.43 -3.53
C PHE A 65 9.20 -9.96 -2.40
N SER A 66 8.57 -9.41 -1.37
CA SER A 66 9.22 -9.07 -0.11
C SER A 66 8.25 -9.31 1.03
N PRO A 67 8.62 -10.12 2.05
CA PRO A 67 7.73 -10.41 3.16
C PRO A 67 7.32 -9.12 3.88
N CYS A 68 6.01 -9.01 4.15
CA CYS A 68 5.41 -7.92 4.90
C CYS A 68 4.55 -8.50 6.01
N TRP A 69 5.17 -8.86 7.13
CA TRP A 69 4.50 -9.47 8.28
C TRP A 69 3.37 -8.60 8.86
N THR A 70 3.56 -7.27 8.84
CA THR A 70 2.53 -6.32 9.26
C THR A 70 1.34 -6.25 8.30
N GLY A 71 1.46 -6.81 7.10
CA GLY A 71 0.40 -6.91 6.11
C GLY A 71 -0.34 -8.24 6.13
N ILE A 72 -0.11 -9.13 7.09
CA ILE A 72 -0.85 -10.40 7.23
C ILE A 72 -2.18 -10.21 7.98
N PRO A 73 -2.21 -9.54 9.15
CA PRO A 73 -3.46 -9.35 9.87
C PRO A 73 -4.49 -8.65 8.99
N LEU A 74 -5.69 -9.21 8.90
CA LEU A 74 -6.80 -8.68 8.10
C LEU A 74 -6.37 -8.39 6.64
N MET A 75 -5.60 -9.31 6.03
CA MET A 75 -5.04 -9.19 4.68
C MET A 75 -4.22 -7.91 4.42
N GLY A 76 -3.80 -7.19 5.46
CA GLY A 76 -3.02 -5.96 5.33
C GLY A 76 -3.85 -4.71 5.04
N VAL A 77 -5.16 -4.73 5.28
CA VAL A 77 -6.00 -3.52 5.15
C VAL A 77 -5.50 -2.41 6.07
N SER A 78 -5.26 -2.70 7.35
CA SER A 78 -4.74 -1.72 8.32
C SER A 78 -3.37 -1.19 7.91
N TRP A 79 -2.53 -2.05 7.34
CA TRP A 79 -1.23 -1.65 6.79
C TRP A 79 -1.39 -0.70 5.60
N ALA A 80 -2.27 -1.00 4.64
CA ALA A 80 -2.54 -0.14 3.49
C ALA A 80 -3.11 1.23 3.93
N VAL A 81 -4.02 1.26 4.91
CA VAL A 81 -4.52 2.50 5.52
C VAL A 81 -3.40 3.29 6.19
N SER A 82 -2.51 2.62 6.94
CA SER A 82 -1.38 3.28 7.60
C SER A 82 -0.40 3.93 6.60
N ARG A 83 -0.38 3.47 5.36
CA ARG A 83 0.43 3.99 4.25
C ARG A 83 -0.37 4.85 3.27
N ARG A 84 -1.58 5.27 3.66
CA ARG A 84 -2.49 6.11 2.86
C ARG A 84 -2.83 5.51 1.49
N MET A 85 -2.72 4.19 1.35
CA MET A 85 -3.10 3.45 0.14
C MET A 85 -4.58 3.05 0.21
N TYR A 86 -5.48 4.03 0.28
CA TYR A 86 -6.92 3.76 0.39
C TYR A 86 -7.50 2.89 -0.75
N PRO A 87 -7.04 3.01 -2.01
CA PRO A 87 -7.45 2.09 -3.08
C PRO A 87 -7.11 0.63 -2.78
N LEU A 88 -5.86 0.38 -2.35
CA LEU A 88 -5.42 -0.96 -1.96
C LEU A 88 -6.22 -1.47 -0.75
N ALA A 89 -6.45 -0.62 0.26
CA ALA A 89 -7.24 -0.99 1.43
C ALA A 89 -8.66 -1.42 1.06
N ALA A 90 -9.33 -0.67 0.18
CA ALA A 90 -10.66 -1.02 -0.33
C ALA A 90 -10.67 -2.35 -1.11
N MET A 91 -9.65 -2.58 -1.94
CA MET A 91 -9.50 -3.84 -2.68
C MET A 91 -9.31 -5.02 -1.73
N LEU A 92 -8.46 -4.88 -0.71
CA LEU A 92 -8.19 -5.93 0.28
C LEU A 92 -9.43 -6.22 1.14
N LEU A 93 -10.22 -5.20 1.49
CA LEU A 93 -11.51 -5.37 2.17
C LEU A 93 -12.50 -6.16 1.32
N LEU A 94 -12.62 -5.83 0.03
CA LEU A 94 -13.48 -6.57 -0.89
C LEU A 94 -12.99 -8.02 -1.07
N ALA A 95 -11.67 -8.22 -1.17
CA ALA A 95 -11.08 -9.56 -1.23
C ALA A 95 -11.39 -10.39 0.03
N LEU A 96 -11.28 -9.80 1.22
CA LEU A 96 -11.68 -10.44 2.48
C LEU A 96 -13.16 -10.87 2.45
N LEU A 97 -14.05 -9.99 1.98
CA LEU A 97 -15.47 -10.32 1.86
C LEU A 97 -15.71 -11.47 0.88
N VAL A 98 -15.08 -11.44 -0.30
CA VAL A 98 -15.18 -12.50 -1.30
C VAL A 98 -14.66 -13.83 -0.76
N LEU A 99 -13.52 -13.83 -0.05
CA LEU A 99 -12.98 -15.05 0.56
C LEU A 99 -13.92 -15.63 1.61
N ASN A 100 -14.53 -14.77 2.44
CA ASN A 100 -15.50 -15.20 3.45
C ASN A 100 -16.74 -15.84 2.81
N LEU A 101 -17.22 -15.29 1.68
CA LEU A 101 -18.36 -15.85 0.94
C LEU A 101 -18.00 -17.12 0.15
N ALA A 102 -16.79 -17.20 -0.41
CA ALA A 102 -16.35 -18.33 -1.21
C ALA A 102 -15.94 -19.55 -0.36
N PHE A 103 -15.48 -19.34 0.87
CA PHE A 103 -15.01 -20.41 1.76
C PHE A 103 -15.65 -20.30 3.15
N PRO A 104 -16.92 -20.71 3.31
CA PRO A 104 -17.56 -20.71 4.62
C PRO A 104 -16.97 -21.77 5.57
N GLY A 105 -17.01 -21.50 6.88
CA GLY A 105 -16.63 -22.45 7.95
C GLY A 105 -15.15 -22.49 8.33
N GLU A 106 -14.76 -23.41 9.23
CA GLU A 106 -13.40 -23.48 9.80
C GLU A 106 -12.29 -23.71 8.76
N SER A 107 -12.61 -24.46 7.68
CA SER A 107 -11.70 -24.62 6.54
C SER A 107 -11.43 -23.30 5.79
N GLY A 108 -12.33 -22.32 5.91
CA GLY A 108 -12.22 -20.99 5.35
C GLY A 108 -11.19 -20.12 6.05
N ALA A 109 -11.07 -20.20 7.38
CA ALA A 109 -10.11 -19.42 8.15
C ALA A 109 -8.65 -19.78 7.78
N ALA A 110 -8.34 -21.07 7.65
CA ALA A 110 -7.02 -21.53 7.24
C ALA A 110 -6.69 -21.11 5.79
N ARG A 111 -7.66 -21.19 4.88
CA ARG A 111 -7.51 -20.73 3.48
C ARG A 111 -7.31 -19.22 3.41
N ALA A 112 -8.09 -18.45 4.17
CA ALA A 112 -7.96 -17.00 4.25
C ALA A 112 -6.59 -16.58 4.80
N LEU A 113 -6.07 -17.27 5.81
CA LEU A 113 -4.72 -17.06 6.31
C LEU A 113 -3.66 -17.37 5.25
N GLY A 114 -3.78 -18.49 4.54
CA GLY A 114 -2.89 -18.84 3.43
C GLY A 114 -2.86 -17.78 2.33
N VAL A 115 -4.03 -17.27 1.93
CA VAL A 115 -4.16 -16.18 0.97
C VAL A 115 -3.55 -14.88 1.51
N ALA A 116 -3.81 -14.53 2.77
CA ALA A 116 -3.25 -13.33 3.41
C ALA A 116 -1.71 -13.38 3.44
N ILE A 117 -1.12 -14.54 3.72
CA ILE A 117 0.33 -14.74 3.66
C ILE A 117 0.82 -14.47 2.24
N LEU A 118 0.23 -15.11 1.21
CA LEU A 118 0.65 -14.92 -0.19
C LEU A 118 0.55 -13.46 -0.64
N VAL A 119 -0.57 -12.80 -0.33
CA VAL A 119 -0.79 -11.38 -0.65
C VAL A 119 0.22 -10.50 0.07
N SER A 120 0.62 -10.83 1.30
CA SER A 120 1.59 -10.03 2.07
C SER A 120 2.94 -9.86 1.39
N PHE A 121 3.38 -10.84 0.58
CA PHE A 121 4.63 -10.74 -0.18
C PHE A 121 4.59 -9.68 -1.28
N THR A 122 3.39 -9.24 -1.70
CA THR A 122 3.20 -8.25 -2.75
C THR A 122 3.11 -6.82 -2.22
N HIS A 123 2.68 -6.63 -0.96
CA HIS A 123 2.37 -5.32 -0.39
C HIS A 123 3.47 -4.28 -0.58
N LYS A 124 4.71 -4.62 -0.22
CA LYS A 124 5.84 -3.67 -0.34
C LYS A 124 6.11 -3.24 -1.78
N ASN A 125 5.97 -4.15 -2.75
CA ASN A 125 6.15 -3.85 -4.16
C ASN A 125 5.02 -2.98 -4.68
N THR A 126 3.77 -3.29 -4.32
CA THR A 126 2.61 -2.46 -4.64
C THR A 126 2.77 -1.05 -4.08
N TYR A 127 3.30 -0.92 -2.86
CA TYR A 127 3.58 0.39 -2.25
C TYR A 127 4.69 1.17 -2.96
N LEU A 128 5.80 0.52 -3.34
CA LEU A 128 6.83 1.19 -4.14
C LEU A 128 6.27 1.72 -5.47
N ARG A 129 5.40 0.95 -6.13
CA ARG A 129 4.74 1.38 -7.37
C ARG A 129 3.79 2.55 -7.14
N TRP A 130 3.02 2.50 -6.06
CA TRP A 130 2.17 3.60 -5.64
C TRP A 130 2.95 4.89 -5.39
N ILE A 131 4.04 4.81 -4.63
CA ILE A 131 4.90 5.98 -4.38
C ILE A 131 5.53 6.49 -5.67
N ALA A 132 6.00 5.61 -6.57
CA ALA A 132 6.53 6.02 -7.87
C ALA A 132 5.51 6.81 -8.70
N HIS A 133 4.26 6.36 -8.70
CA HIS A 133 3.16 7.07 -9.34
C HIS A 133 2.94 8.46 -8.70
N CYS A 134 2.92 8.56 -7.38
CA CYS A 134 2.77 9.83 -6.67
C CYS A 134 3.95 10.78 -6.93
N ILE A 135 5.20 10.29 -6.97
CA ILE A 135 6.39 11.09 -7.30
C ILE A 135 6.25 11.70 -8.70
N ARG A 136 5.89 10.89 -9.71
CA ARG A 136 5.69 11.38 -11.08
C ARG A 136 4.62 12.46 -11.17
N ARG A 137 3.59 12.38 -10.34
CA ARG A 137 2.55 13.41 -10.27
C ARG A 137 3.07 14.72 -9.67
N ILE A 138 3.87 14.64 -8.60
CA ILE A 138 4.54 15.80 -8.01
C ILE A 138 5.47 16.44 -9.06
N ASP A 139 6.25 15.62 -9.77
CA ASP A 139 7.13 16.10 -10.84
C ASP A 139 6.34 16.76 -11.99
N ALA A 140 5.19 16.20 -12.36
CA ALA A 140 4.31 16.77 -13.38
C ALA A 140 3.67 18.12 -12.97
N GLN A 141 3.65 18.45 -11.68
CA GLN A 141 3.22 19.77 -11.19
C GLN A 141 4.32 20.84 -11.32
N GLY A 142 5.53 20.46 -11.74
CA GLY A 142 6.66 21.39 -11.90
C GLY A 142 7.21 21.92 -10.57
N LEU A 143 6.90 21.27 -9.44
CA LEU A 143 7.39 21.66 -8.13
C LEU A 143 8.91 21.44 -8.05
N ALA A 144 9.64 22.35 -7.41
CA ALA A 144 11.09 22.27 -7.28
C ALA A 144 11.58 22.64 -5.87
N GLY A 145 12.77 22.15 -5.52
CA GLY A 145 13.43 22.50 -4.26
C GLY A 145 12.62 22.13 -3.00
N PRO A 146 12.55 23.01 -1.98
CA PRO A 146 11.90 22.69 -0.71
C PRO A 146 10.41 22.36 -0.81
N GLU A 147 9.71 22.90 -1.82
CA GLU A 147 8.29 22.66 -2.05
C GLU A 147 8.05 21.23 -2.55
N ARG A 148 8.90 20.76 -3.46
CA ARG A 148 8.88 19.36 -3.93
C ARG A 148 9.16 18.40 -2.77
N ASP A 149 10.16 18.69 -1.94
CA ASP A 149 10.50 17.84 -0.79
C ASP A 149 9.37 17.77 0.24
N ALA A 150 8.65 18.87 0.45
CA ALA A 150 7.47 18.89 1.32
C ALA A 150 6.35 18.00 0.76
N ALA A 151 6.06 18.11 -0.54
CA ALA A 151 5.07 17.28 -1.22
C ALA A 151 5.44 15.78 -1.16
N LEU A 152 6.72 15.44 -1.34
CA LEU A 152 7.22 14.07 -1.21
C LEU A 152 6.97 13.51 0.19
N ARG A 153 7.29 14.26 1.25
CA ARG A 153 7.06 13.82 2.64
C ARG A 153 5.58 13.61 2.95
N GLU A 154 4.69 14.30 2.25
CA GLU A 154 3.25 14.20 2.47
C GLU A 154 2.63 12.91 1.88
N ILE A 155 3.17 12.40 0.77
CA ILE A 155 2.56 11.27 0.03
C ILE A 155 2.79 9.88 0.65
N GLY A 156 3.95 9.61 1.27
CA GLY A 156 4.29 8.27 1.78
C GLY A 156 4.47 8.18 3.29
N GLY A 157 4.00 9.21 4.01
CA GLY A 157 3.99 9.25 5.47
C GLY A 157 3.27 8.06 6.09
N LEU A 158 3.82 7.54 7.19
CA LEU A 158 3.23 6.48 7.99
C LEU A 158 2.24 7.09 8.99
N ASP A 159 0.94 6.97 8.71
CA ASP A 159 -0.12 7.31 9.65
C ASP A 159 -0.50 6.07 10.49
N GLN A 160 0.32 5.80 11.51
CA GLN A 160 0.07 4.68 12.41
C GLN A 160 -1.28 4.79 13.11
N LYS A 161 -1.72 6.01 13.45
CA LYS A 161 -2.98 6.24 14.15
C LYS A 161 -4.15 5.76 13.30
N SER A 162 -4.21 6.16 12.03
CA SER A 162 -5.24 5.69 11.09
C SER A 162 -5.17 4.17 10.86
N GLY A 163 -3.96 3.61 10.80
CA GLY A 163 -3.76 2.15 10.70
C GLY A 163 -4.34 1.38 11.89
N TRP A 164 -4.07 1.83 13.13
CA TRP A 164 -4.60 1.22 14.35
C TRP A 164 -6.12 1.37 14.48
N ILE A 165 -6.66 2.52 14.09
CA ILE A 165 -8.12 2.73 14.04
C ILE A 165 -8.75 1.73 13.06
N ALA A 166 -8.20 1.60 11.86
CA ALA A 166 -8.71 0.64 10.87
C ALA A 166 -8.64 -0.81 11.38
N ALA A 167 -7.55 -1.19 12.04
CA ALA A 167 -7.43 -2.51 12.68
C ALA A 167 -8.52 -2.73 13.75
N GLY A 168 -8.74 -1.75 14.62
CA GLY A 168 -9.76 -1.81 15.66
C GLY A 168 -11.19 -1.94 15.10
N VAL A 169 -11.52 -1.16 14.06
CA VAL A 169 -12.82 -1.24 13.38
C VAL A 169 -13.05 -2.62 12.78
N LEU A 170 -12.03 -3.21 12.16
CA LEU A 170 -12.15 -4.53 11.53
C LEU A 170 -12.28 -5.66 12.55
N ILE A 171 -11.56 -5.58 13.66
CA ILE A 171 -11.72 -6.52 14.78
C ILE A 171 -13.14 -6.42 15.34
N LEU A 172 -13.63 -5.20 15.58
CA LEU A 172 -14.99 -4.99 16.08
C LEU A 172 -16.03 -5.54 15.11
N ALA A 173 -15.88 -5.29 13.81
CA ALA A 173 -16.78 -5.83 12.78
C ALA A 173 -16.77 -7.37 12.77
N ALA A 174 -15.60 -7.99 12.85
CA ALA A 174 -15.47 -9.44 12.91
C ALA A 174 -16.15 -10.02 14.17
N VAL A 175 -16.00 -9.38 15.33
CA VAL A 175 -16.67 -9.78 16.58
C VAL A 175 -18.19 -9.64 16.47
N VAL A 176 -18.69 -8.52 15.96
CA VAL A 176 -20.14 -8.31 15.78
C VAL A 176 -20.72 -9.36 14.84
N VAL A 177 -20.06 -9.64 13.71
CA VAL A 177 -20.49 -10.70 12.79
C VAL A 177 -20.47 -12.06 13.51
N ALA A 178 -19.42 -12.38 14.25
CA ALA A 178 -19.33 -13.63 14.99
C ALA A 178 -20.39 -13.78 16.08
N VAL A 179 -20.83 -12.69 16.72
CA VAL A 179 -21.88 -12.70 17.77
C VAL A 179 -23.29 -12.72 17.19
N VAL A 180 -23.50 -12.06 16.05
CA VAL A 180 -24.83 -11.97 15.41
C VAL A 180 -25.16 -13.23 14.59
N PHE A 181 -24.14 -13.90 14.06
CA PHE A 181 -24.31 -15.02 13.13
C PHE A 181 -23.79 -16.39 13.66
N ASN A 182 -23.29 -16.46 14.91
CA ASN A 182 -23.24 -17.73 15.68
C ASN A 182 -24.39 -17.77 16.67
#